data_AF-A0A925VJW8-F1
#
_entry.id   AF-A0A925VJW8-F1
#
_cell.length_a   1.000
_cell.length_b   1.000
_cell.length_c   1.000
_cell.angle_alpha   90.00
_cell.angle_beta   90.00
_cell.angle_gamma   90.00
#
_symmetry.space_group_name_H-M   'P 1'
#
loop_
_entity.id
_entity.type
_entity.pdbx_description
1 polymer ?
#
loop_
_entity_poly.entity_id
_entity_poly.type
_entity_poly.pdbx_seq_one_letter_code
_entity_poly.pdbx_strand_id
1 'polypeptide(L)'
;ADTTQSFTDVIVPLPPGVSSVPVIMEPGDVLFFNGQLVHGSNPNTTSDRFRRALIGHYIEGDSQKVAQWYFPALRMDGTTIGLESSGKGTACGVWVDHEGQAVAEVSGFEVVEKTTE
;
A
#
# COMPACT_ATOMS: atom_id res chain seq x y z
N ALA A 1 5.72 -17.84 -2.38
CA ALA A 1 5.79 -17.26 -1.03
C ALA A 1 6.12 -18.35 -0.03
N ASP A 2 6.80 -18.02 1.06
CA ASP A 2 7.18 -18.98 2.10
C ASP A 2 6.18 -18.94 3.27
N THR A 3 5.31 -19.93 3.33
CA THR A 3 4.26 -20.03 4.37
C THR A 3 4.80 -20.45 5.73
N THR A 4 6.08 -20.79 5.84
CA THR A 4 6.74 -20.97 7.14
C THR A 4 7.03 -19.64 7.84
N GLN A 5 7.07 -18.55 7.06
CA GLN A 5 7.36 -17.20 7.54
C GLN A 5 6.13 -16.29 7.59
N SER A 6 5.08 -16.58 6.81
CA SER A 6 3.86 -15.79 6.79
C SER A 6 2.64 -16.70 6.69
N PHE A 7 1.57 -16.33 7.38
CA PHE A 7 0.29 -17.05 7.26
C PHE A 7 -0.40 -16.80 5.91
N THR A 8 0.09 -15.83 5.12
CA THR A 8 -0.36 -15.56 3.75
C THR A 8 0.74 -15.84 2.74
N ASP A 9 0.34 -16.30 1.56
CA ASP A 9 1.19 -16.46 0.39
C ASP A 9 1.33 -15.17 -0.45
N VAL A 10 0.79 -14.05 0.02
CA VAL A 10 0.93 -12.74 -0.62
C VAL A 10 2.24 -12.09 -0.17
N ILE A 11 3.25 -12.15 -1.04
CA ILE A 11 4.54 -11.46 -0.86
C ILE A 11 4.99 -10.89 -2.20
N VAL A 12 5.60 -9.70 -2.19
CA VAL A 12 6.32 -9.18 -3.35
C VAL A 12 7.74 -9.75 -3.30
N PRO A 13 8.14 -10.62 -4.25
CA PRO A 13 9.52 -11.09 -4.31
C PRO A 13 10.43 -9.90 -4.61
N LEU A 14 11.49 -9.73 -3.79
CA LEU A 14 12.49 -8.72 -4.03
C LEU A 14 13.50 -9.22 -5.08
N PRO A 15 13.93 -8.37 -6.02
CA PRO A 15 14.97 -8.72 -6.97
C PRO A 15 16.33 -8.90 -6.28
N PRO A 16 17.27 -9.61 -6.90
CA PRO A 16 18.61 -9.79 -6.37
C PRO A 16 19.28 -8.45 -6.03
N GLY A 17 19.93 -8.38 -4.87
CA GLY A 17 20.62 -7.17 -4.42
C GLY A 17 19.74 -6.12 -3.74
N VAL A 18 18.41 -6.30 -3.75
CA VAL A 18 17.48 -5.43 -3.02
C VAL A 18 17.11 -6.07 -1.69
N SER A 19 17.21 -5.29 -0.61
CA SER A 19 16.83 -5.71 0.73
C SER A 19 15.68 -4.85 1.25
N SER A 20 14.78 -5.46 2.01
CA SER A 20 13.78 -4.71 2.77
C SER A 20 14.45 -3.96 3.92
N VAL A 21 14.00 -2.73 4.14
CA VAL A 21 14.50 -1.90 5.25
C VAL A 21 13.42 -1.85 6.33
N PRO A 22 13.71 -2.32 7.56
CA PRO A 22 12.75 -2.22 8.65
C PRO A 22 12.61 -0.76 9.10
N VAL A 23 11.38 -0.31 9.29
CA VAL A 23 11.10 1.00 9.86
C VAL A 23 10.86 0.83 11.36
N ILE A 24 11.90 1.09 12.15
CA ILE A 24 11.86 1.01 13.61
C ILE A 24 11.21 2.28 14.14
N MET A 25 10.20 2.11 15.00
CA MET A 25 9.35 3.20 15.49
C MET A 25 9.06 3.00 16.98
N GLU A 26 9.08 4.09 17.73
CA GLU A 26 8.64 4.15 19.13
C GLU A 26 7.13 4.44 19.22
N PRO A 27 6.47 4.17 20.37
CA PRO A 27 5.07 4.51 20.56
C PRO A 27 4.82 6.02 20.35
N GLY A 28 4.01 6.35 19.35
CA GLY A 28 3.66 7.74 19.00
C GLY A 28 4.32 8.23 17.72
N ASP A 29 5.33 7.53 17.20
CA ASP A 29 5.90 7.85 15.88
C ASP A 29 4.87 7.61 14.78
N VAL A 30 4.97 8.41 13.71
CA VAL A 30 4.09 8.33 12.53
C VAL A 30 4.92 8.20 11.27
N LEU A 31 4.59 7.22 10.44
CA LEU A 31 5.17 7.05 9.11
C LEU A 31 4.13 7.45 8.06
N PHE A 32 4.44 8.49 7.29
CA PHE A 32 3.73 8.79 6.05
C PHE A 32 4.49 8.16 4.89
N PHE A 33 3.78 7.39 4.06
CA PHE A 33 4.36 6.81 2.85
C PHE A 33 3.34 6.85 1.72
N ASN A 34 3.84 6.89 0.49
CA ASN A 34 3.00 6.86 -0.70
C ASN A 34 2.39 5.46 -0.89
N GLY A 35 1.12 5.37 -1.31
CA GLY A 35 0.44 4.09 -1.54
C GLY A 35 1.09 3.16 -2.58
N GLN A 36 2.00 3.68 -3.40
CA GLN A 36 2.77 2.92 -4.38
C GLN A 36 4.06 2.30 -3.79
N LEU A 37 4.47 2.67 -2.57
CA LEU A 37 5.64 2.09 -1.93
C LEU A 37 5.41 0.59 -1.69
N VAL A 38 6.28 -0.27 -2.22
CA VAL A 38 6.27 -1.69 -1.88
C VAL A 38 6.57 -1.86 -0.40
N HIS A 39 5.62 -2.41 0.36
CA HIS A 39 5.75 -2.56 1.80
C HIS A 39 5.06 -3.85 2.28
N GLY A 40 5.43 -4.28 3.49
CA GLY A 40 4.89 -5.46 4.14
C GLY A 40 5.32 -5.52 5.60
N SER A 41 4.83 -6.51 6.34
CA SER A 41 5.27 -6.77 7.72
C SER A 41 5.92 -8.15 7.80
N ASN A 42 7.05 -8.21 8.50
CA ASN A 42 7.65 -9.48 8.90
C ASN A 42 6.77 -10.18 9.96
N PRO A 43 6.87 -11.51 10.11
CA PRO A 43 6.22 -12.22 11.20
C PRO A 43 6.68 -11.68 12.55
N ASN A 44 5.73 -11.59 13.49
CA ASN A 44 6.08 -11.40 14.89
C ASN A 44 6.53 -12.76 15.49
N THR A 45 7.82 -12.91 15.76
CA THR A 45 8.41 -14.14 16.33
C THR A 45 8.52 -14.12 17.85
N THR A 46 8.00 -13.08 18.51
CA THR A 46 8.04 -12.98 19.98
C THR A 46 6.92 -13.80 20.63
N SER A 47 7.15 -14.28 21.86
CA SER A 47 6.19 -15.09 22.62
C SER A 47 5.31 -14.29 23.56
N ASP A 48 5.67 -13.04 23.84
CA ASP A 48 5.14 -12.25 24.95
C ASP A 48 4.80 -10.80 24.57
N ARG A 49 4.91 -10.43 23.28
CA ARG A 49 4.64 -9.06 22.80
C ARG A 49 3.80 -9.03 21.54
N PHE A 50 3.08 -7.92 21.38
CA PHE A 50 2.26 -7.63 20.21
C PHE A 50 2.56 -6.22 19.69
N ARG A 51 2.50 -6.05 18.37
CA ARG A 51 2.58 -4.73 17.72
C ARG A 51 1.17 -4.21 17.48
N ARG A 52 0.88 -2.98 17.92
CA ARG A 52 -0.32 -2.23 17.53
C ARG A 52 0.07 -1.11 16.59
N ALA A 53 -0.77 -0.88 15.58
CA ALA A 53 -0.67 0.26 14.69
C ALA A 53 -2.08 0.84 14.47
N LEU A 54 -2.16 2.16 14.36
CA LEU A 54 -3.33 2.87 13.84
C LEU A 54 -2.98 3.28 12.40
N ILE A 55 -3.81 2.89 11.44
CA ILE A 55 -3.57 3.13 10.02
C ILE A 55 -4.68 4.03 9.48
N GLY A 56 -4.29 5.17 8.89
CA GLY A 56 -5.17 6.07 8.14
C GLY A 56 -4.81 6.03 6.67
N HIS A 57 -5.82 5.92 5.80
CA HIS A 57 -5.65 6.06 4.36
C HIS A 57 -6.16 7.43 3.93
N TYR A 58 -5.32 8.16 3.23
CA TYR A 58 -5.65 9.49 2.71
C TYR A 58 -5.54 9.46 1.20
N ILE A 59 -6.48 10.12 0.54
CA ILE A 59 -6.56 10.25 -0.90
C ILE A 59 -6.78 11.71 -1.27
N GLU A 60 -6.50 12.07 -2.52
CA GLU A 60 -6.71 13.43 -3.01
C GLU A 60 -8.21 13.79 -2.98
N GLY A 61 -8.52 15.05 -2.67
CA GLY A 61 -9.91 15.54 -2.62
C GLY A 61 -10.67 15.43 -3.95
N ASP A 62 -9.94 15.47 -5.07
CA ASP A 62 -10.48 15.35 -6.44
C ASP A 62 -10.53 13.88 -6.92
N SER A 63 -10.21 12.90 -6.06
CA SER A 63 -10.32 11.48 -6.41
C SER A 63 -11.74 11.15 -6.84
N GLN A 64 -11.90 10.33 -7.88
CA GLN A 64 -13.23 9.92 -8.38
C GLN A 64 -13.61 8.53 -7.86
N LYS A 65 -12.61 7.67 -7.65
CA LYS A 65 -12.78 6.26 -7.32
C LYS A 65 -11.83 5.81 -6.23
N VAL A 66 -12.28 4.89 -5.38
CA VAL A 66 -11.44 4.21 -4.39
C VAL A 66 -11.94 2.77 -4.20
N ALA A 67 -11.08 1.84 -3.77
CA ALA A 67 -11.51 0.45 -3.63
C ALA A 67 -12.65 0.32 -2.61
N GLN A 68 -13.59 -0.61 -2.87
CA GLN A 68 -14.80 -0.82 -2.05
C GLN A 68 -14.56 -0.93 -0.53
N TRP A 69 -13.37 -1.35 -0.11
CA TRP A 69 -13.01 -1.53 1.30
C TRP A 69 -12.68 -0.24 2.05
N TYR A 70 -12.59 0.90 1.34
CA TYR A 70 -12.32 2.21 1.92
C TYR A 70 -13.60 3.03 2.18
N PHE A 71 -14.78 2.44 1.96
CA PHE A 71 -16.05 3.10 2.23
C PHE A 71 -16.52 2.90 3.69
N PRO A 72 -17.13 3.92 4.31
CA PRO A 72 -17.34 5.26 3.76
C PRO A 72 -16.04 6.07 3.73
N ALA A 73 -15.79 6.76 2.62
CA ALA A 73 -14.75 7.77 2.56
C ALA A 73 -15.27 9.06 3.20
N LEU A 74 -14.42 9.69 4.00
CA LEU A 74 -14.79 10.85 4.82
C LEU A 74 -13.89 12.05 4.48
N ARG A 75 -14.47 13.24 4.54
CA ARG A 75 -13.71 14.49 4.67
C ARG A 75 -13.13 14.60 6.09
N MET A 76 -12.18 15.51 6.27
CA MET A 76 -11.55 15.76 7.58
C MET A 76 -12.56 16.26 8.64
N ASP A 77 -13.69 16.81 8.23
CA ASP A 77 -14.79 17.22 9.11
C ASP A 77 -15.76 16.06 9.48
N GLY A 78 -15.51 14.85 8.97
CA GLY A 78 -16.34 13.66 9.22
C GLY A 78 -17.53 13.49 8.28
N THR A 79 -17.79 14.43 7.36
CA THR A 79 -18.84 14.27 6.34
C THR A 79 -18.42 13.25 5.28
N THR A 80 -19.38 12.53 4.70
CA THR A 80 -19.09 11.55 3.64
C THR A 80 -18.78 12.24 2.31
N ILE A 81 -17.85 11.66 1.54
CA ILE A 81 -17.60 12.01 0.15
C ILE A 81 -18.19 10.93 -0.78
N GLY A 82 -18.85 11.36 -1.85
CA GLY A 82 -19.43 10.46 -2.85
C GLY A 82 -18.36 10.02 -3.84
N LEU A 83 -17.59 8.99 -3.48
CA LEU A 83 -16.67 8.32 -4.40
C LEU A 83 -17.33 7.10 -5.02
N GLU A 84 -16.95 6.78 -6.24
CA GLU A 84 -17.30 5.50 -6.85
C GLU A 84 -16.36 4.39 -6.37
N SER A 85 -16.83 3.13 -6.36
CA SER A 85 -15.92 2.02 -6.13
C SER A 85 -15.04 1.83 -7.36
N SER A 86 -13.72 1.82 -7.17
CA SER A 86 -12.82 1.22 -8.15
C SER A 86 -13.07 -0.29 -8.23
N GLY A 87 -12.57 -0.93 -9.29
CA GLY A 87 -12.42 -2.38 -9.31
C GLY A 87 -11.47 -2.87 -8.19
N LYS A 88 -11.10 -4.16 -8.24
CA LYS A 88 -10.12 -4.73 -7.31
C LYS A 88 -8.81 -3.93 -7.35
N GLY A 89 -8.24 -3.64 -6.19
CA GLY A 89 -6.87 -3.14 -6.10
C GLY A 89 -5.91 -4.11 -6.79
N THR A 90 -5.06 -3.59 -7.65
CA THR A 90 -4.04 -4.34 -8.38
C THR A 90 -2.69 -4.25 -7.66
N ALA A 91 -1.67 -4.93 -8.18
CA ALA A 91 -0.31 -4.76 -7.69
C ALA A 91 0.13 -3.29 -7.81
N CYS A 92 0.95 -2.81 -6.87
CA CYS A 92 1.49 -1.44 -6.90
C CYS A 92 2.37 -1.17 -8.13
N GLY A 93 2.90 -2.22 -8.77
CA GLY A 93 3.77 -2.14 -9.93
C GLY A 93 4.14 -3.51 -10.50
N VAL A 94 5.01 -3.50 -11.51
CA VAL A 94 5.61 -4.67 -12.15
C VAL A 94 7.14 -4.59 -12.06
N TRP A 95 7.78 -5.76 -11.99
CA TRP A 95 9.24 -5.84 -12.17
C TRP A 95 9.55 -5.82 -13.67
N VAL A 96 10.44 -4.93 -14.07
CA VAL A 96 10.95 -4.83 -15.44
C VAL A 96 12.47 -4.93 -15.43
N ASP A 97 13.06 -5.46 -16.51
CA ASP A 97 14.51 -5.50 -16.68
C ASP A 97 14.97 -4.21 -17.36
N HIS A 98 15.88 -3.50 -16.70
CA HIS A 98 16.63 -2.38 -17.26
C HIS A 98 18.11 -2.73 -17.24
N GLU A 99 18.67 -3.01 -18.42
CA GLU A 99 20.10 -3.32 -18.59
C GLU A 99 20.61 -4.46 -17.69
N GLY A 100 19.79 -5.50 -17.48
CA GLY A 100 20.13 -6.65 -16.63
C GLY A 100 19.90 -6.41 -15.13
N GLN A 101 19.30 -5.29 -14.75
CA GLN A 101 18.83 -5.02 -13.39
C GLN A 101 17.30 -5.01 -13.34
N ALA A 102 16.73 -5.80 -12.44
CA ALA A 102 15.29 -5.77 -12.19
C ALA A 102 14.94 -4.51 -11.38
N VAL A 103 14.13 -3.63 -11.96
CA VAL A 103 13.63 -2.40 -11.35
C VAL A 103 12.10 -2.45 -11.22
N ALA A 104 11.57 -1.80 -10.19
CA ALA A 104 10.13 -1.68 -9.99
C ALA A 104 9.61 -0.51 -10.83
N GLU A 105 8.69 -0.80 -11.76
CA GLU A 105 7.94 0.22 -12.49
C GLU A 105 6.48 0.22 -12.04
N VAL A 106 5.90 1.42 -11.91
CA VAL A 106 4.47 1.56 -11.63
C VAL A 106 3.69 1.08 -12.85
N SER A 107 2.85 0.06 -12.66
CA SER A 107 2.06 -0.56 -13.73
C SER A 107 0.82 0.29 -14.03
N GLY A 108 1.03 1.38 -14.75
CA GLY A 108 -0.01 2.28 -15.23
C GLY A 108 -0.61 3.17 -14.15
N PHE A 109 -0.83 4.43 -14.50
CA PHE A 109 -1.83 5.25 -13.83
C PHE A 109 -3.15 4.98 -14.54
N GLU A 110 -4.21 4.63 -13.82
CA GLU A 110 -5.55 4.81 -14.36
C GLU A 110 -5.79 6.32 -14.38
N VAL A 111 -5.45 6.96 -15.51
CA VAL A 111 -5.79 8.35 -15.74
C VAL A 111 -7.29 8.38 -15.98
N VAL A 112 -8.05 8.63 -14.91
CA VAL A 112 -9.44 9.02 -15.06
C VAL A 112 -9.39 10.41 -15.69
N GLU A 113 -9.69 10.52 -16.98
CA GLU A 113 -9.86 11.83 -17.62
C GLU A 113 -10.86 12.62 -16.79
N LYS A 114 -10.42 13.77 -16.29
CA LYS A 114 -11.25 14.66 -15.49
C LYS A 114 -12.41 15.10 -16.37
N THR A 115 -13.63 14.59 -16.13
CA THR A 115 -14.83 15.19 -16.69
C THR A 115 -14.97 16.53 -15.98
N THR A 116 -14.40 17.59 -16.56
CA THR A 116 -14.49 18.96 -16.05
C THR A 116 -15.94 19.33 -15.77
N GLU A 117 -16.21 19.86 -14.57
CA GLU A 117 -17.32 20.80 -14.34
C GLU A 117 -16.95 22.19 -14.87
#